data_AF-A0A1V4XFQ8-F1
#
_entry.id   AF-A0A1V4XFQ8-F1
#
_cell.length_a   1.000
_cell.length_b   1.000
_cell.length_c   1.000
_cell.angle_alpha   90.00
_cell.angle_beta   90.00
_cell.angle_gamma   90.00
#
_symmetry.space_group_name_H-M   'P 1'
#
loop_
_entity.id
_entity.type
_entity.pdbx_description
1 polymer ?
#
loop_
_entity_poly.entity_id
_entity_poly.type
_entity_poly.pdbx_seq_one_letter_code
_entity_poly.pdbx_strand_id
1 'polypeptide(L)' 'MAVLKESGIPIGRMMLVSKDGKLTKDDLIIEANGQYQLLEKPDCFVIKNGECCRSILVKVSTKDA' A
#
# COMPACT_ATOMS: atom_id res chain seq x y z
N MET A 1 13.05 -0.57 10.17
CA MET A 1 11.83 -0.68 9.34
C MET A 1 11.00 0.56 9.59
N ALA A 2 10.97 1.50 8.65
CA ALA A 2 10.10 2.67 8.74
C ALA A 2 8.71 2.35 8.20
N VAL A 3 7.67 2.52 9.03
CA VAL A 3 6.28 2.44 8.57
C VAL A 3 5.99 3.72 7.78
N LEU A 4 5.74 3.58 6.47
CA LEU A 4 5.38 4.71 5.61
C LEU A 4 3.93 5.11 5.81
N LYS A 5 3.03 4.12 5.85
CA LYS A 5 1.60 4.36 5.99
C LYS A 5 0.86 3.12 6.46
N GLU A 6 -0.08 3.31 7.37
CA GLU A 6 -1.00 2.28 7.82
C GLU A 6 -2.41 2.84 7.79
N SER A 7 -3.32 2.19 7.07
CA SER A 7 -4.72 2.62 7.01
C SER A 7 -5.65 1.52 6.51
N GLY A 8 -6.90 1.56 6.97
CA GLY A 8 -7.97 0.73 6.45
C GLY A 8 -8.50 1.30 5.13
N ILE A 9 -8.55 0.48 4.08
CA ILE A 9 -9.11 0.84 2.78
C ILE A 9 -10.54 0.27 2.68
N PRO A 10 -11.59 1.12 2.68
CA PRO A 10 -12.95 0.69 2.44
C PRO A 10 -13.14 0.12 1.03
N ILE A 11 -14.21 -0.65 0.85
CA ILE A 11 -14.61 -1.19 -0.45
C ILE A 11 -14.71 -0.06 -1.48
N GLY A 12 -14.12 -0.26 -2.66
CA GLY A 12 -14.14 0.71 -3.75
C GLY A 12 -13.24 1.94 -3.55
N ARG A 13 -12.49 2.04 -2.45
CA ARG A 13 -11.53 3.11 -2.21
C ARG A 13 -10.08 2.66 -2.44
N MET A 14 -9.19 3.64 -2.43
CA MET A 14 -7.77 3.44 -2.63
C MET A 14 -6.96 4.25 -1.63
N MET A 15 -5.80 3.72 -1.26
CA MET A 15 -4.78 4.40 -0.48
C MET A 15 -3.67 4.84 -1.41
N LEU A 16 -3.26 6.10 -1.24
CA LEU A 16 -2.08 6.66 -1.88
C LEU A 16 -0.95 6.70 -0.87
N VAL A 17 0.16 6.06 -1.21
CA VAL A 17 1.41 6.11 -0.48
C VAL A 17 2.39 6.92 -1.32
N SER A 18 2.79 8.08 -0.80
CA SER A 18 3.77 8.93 -1.48
C SER A 18 5.08 8.17 -1.61
N LYS A 19 5.70 8.26 -2.79
CA LYS A 19 7.01 7.67 -3.05
C LYS A 19 8.06 8.73 -2.72
N ASP A 20 8.81 8.55 -1.64
CA ASP A 20 9.98 9.37 -1.36
C ASP A 20 11.13 8.93 -2.29
N GLY A 21 11.18 9.53 -3.48
CA GLY A 21 12.28 9.37 -4.43
C GLY A 21 12.46 7.97 -5.01
N LYS A 22 13.64 7.36 -4.80
CA LYS A 22 14.10 6.13 -5.47
C LYS A 22 13.48 4.81 -4.94
N LEU A 23 12.57 4.87 -3.98
CA LEU A 23 11.94 3.67 -3.40
C LEU A 23 11.22 2.84 -4.45
N THR A 24 11.62 1.60 -4.72
CA THR A 24 10.89 0.75 -5.67
C THR A 24 9.89 -0.15 -4.95
N LYS A 25 8.95 -0.76 -5.69
CA LYS A 25 8.04 -1.77 -5.12
C LYS A 25 8.77 -2.91 -4.41
N ASP A 26 9.99 -3.22 -4.82
CA ASP A 26 10.79 -4.34 -4.29
C ASP A 26 11.41 -4.01 -2.92
N ASP A 27 11.56 -2.72 -2.64
CA ASP A 27 12.01 -2.16 -1.35
C ASP A 27 10.84 -1.98 -0.35
N LEU A 28 9.60 -2.17 -0.81
CA LEU A 28 8.40 -2.00 -0.02
C LEU A 28 7.89 -3.35 0.50
N ILE A 29 7.49 -3.35 1.76
CA ILE A 29 6.75 -4.43 2.39
C ILE A 29 5.31 -3.96 2.55
N ILE A 30 4.39 -4.64 1.86
CA ILE A 30 2.96 -4.36 1.92
C ILE A 30 2.28 -5.56 2.59
N GLU A 31 1.81 -5.35 3.81
CA GLU A 31 1.03 -6.32 4.56
C GLU A 31 -0.44 -5.93 4.51
N ALA A 32 -1.30 -6.83 4.04
CA ALA A 32 -2.73 -6.60 3.96
C ALA A 32 -3.50 -7.80 4.51
N ASN A 33 -4.62 -7.56 5.21
CA ASN A 33 -5.47 -8.65 5.73
C ASN A 33 -6.50 -9.21 4.71
N GLY A 34 -6.38 -8.84 3.43
CA GLY A 34 -7.28 -9.25 2.36
C GLY A 34 -6.69 -8.97 0.98
N GLN A 35 -7.50 -9.20 -0.05
CA GLN A 35 -7.08 -8.98 -1.43
C GLN A 35 -6.93 -7.49 -1.73
N TYR A 36 -5.78 -7.14 -2.33
CA TYR A 36 -5.49 -5.78 -2.77
C TYR A 36 -4.90 -5.79 -4.17
N GLN A 37 -5.02 -4.65 -4.84
CA GLN A 37 -4.29 -4.39 -6.09
C GLN A 37 -3.28 -3.27 -5.85
N LEU A 38 -2.05 -3.49 -6.25
CA LEU A 38 -0.98 -2.50 -6.20
C LEU A 38 -0.70 -1.97 -7.60
N LEU A 39 -0.75 -0.65 -7.75
CA LEU A 39 -0.35 0.08 -8.94
C LEU A 39 0.82 1.00 -8.58
N GLU A 40 1.96 0.76 -9.19
CA GLU A 40 3.12 1.65 -9.09
C GLU A 40 2.98 2.79 -10.10
N LYS A 41 3.01 4.02 -9.61
CA LYS A 41 3.16 5.24 -10.41
C LYS A 41 4.54 5.85 -10.13
N PRO A 42 5.04 6.72 -11.02
CA PRO A 42 6.32 7.40 -10.80
C PRO A 42 6.37 8.19 -9.49
N ASP A 43 5.27 8.82 -9.08
CA ASP A 43 5.24 9.71 -7.91
C ASP A 43 4.65 9.07 -6.64
N CYS A 44 3.93 7.95 -6.78
CA CYS A 44 3.22 7.32 -5.67
C CYS A 44 2.88 5.85 -5.93
N PHE A 45 2.56 5.12 -4.86
CA PHE A 45 1.96 3.80 -4.92
C PHE A 45 0.47 3.90 -4.63
N VAL A 46 -0.34 3.28 -5.48
CA VAL A 46 -1.79 3.23 -5.33
C VAL A 46 -2.17 1.81 -4.91
N ILE A 47 -2.74 1.67 -3.73
CA ILE A 47 -3.25 0.41 -3.21
C ILE A 47 -4.76 0.47 -3.23
N LYS A 48 -5.41 -0.44 -3.96
CA LYS A 48 -6.87 -0.54 -4.03
C LYS A 48 -7.35 -1.74 -3.26
N ASN A 49 -8.47 -1.57 -2.57
CA ASN A 49 -9.17 -2.71 -1.98
C ASN A 49 -9.78 -3.57 -3.11
N GLY A 50 -9.36 -4.83 -3.18
CA GLY A 50 -9.88 -5.83 -4.13
C GLY A 50 -11.00 -6.70 -3.56
N GLU A 51 -11.31 -6.59 -2.27
CA GLU A 51 -12.39 -7.31 -1.63
C GLU A 51 -13.76 -6.70 -2.00
N CYS A 52 -14.73 -7.56 -2.29
CA CYS A 52 -16.11 -7.16 -2.59
C CYS A 52 -16.90 -6.68 -1.38
N CYS A 53 -16.48 -7.12 -0.19
CA CYS A 53 -17.42 -7.34 0.91
C CYS A 53 -16.90 -6.86 2.28
N ARG A 54 -15.64 -6.41 2.36
CA ARG A 54 -15.05 -5.87 3.59
C ARG A 54 -13.95 -4.86 3.32
N SER A 55 -13.72 -4.00 4.31
CA SER A 55 -12.54 -3.14 4.34
C SER A 55 -11.30 -4.00 4.61
N ILE A 56 -10.19 -3.68 3.93
CA ILE A 56 -8.90 -4.30 4.21
C ILE A 56 -8.04 -3.36 5.04
N LEU A 57 -7.24 -3.91 5.94
CA LEU A 57 -6.22 -3.13 6.64
C LEU A 57 -4.90 -3.33 5.92
N VAL A 58 -4.27 -2.24 5.48
CA VAL A 58 -3.01 -2.28 4.74
C VAL A 58 -1.96 -1.50 5.50
N LYS A 59 -0.80 -2.12 5.67
CA LYS A 59 0.40 -1.54 6.25
C LYS A 59 1.52 -1.57 5.23
N VAL A 60 2.09 -0.40 4.97
CA VAL A 60 3.21 -0.23 4.05
C VAL A 60 4.43 0.21 4.85
N SER A 61 5.49 -0.58 4.77
CA SER A 61 6.75 -0.34 5.45
C SER A 61 7.89 -0.42 4.44
N THR A 62 8.99 0.30 4.67
CA THR A 62 10.23 0.09 3.91
C THR A 62 10.96 -1.12 4.48
N LYS A 63 11.60 -1.90 3.60
CA LYS A 63 12.76 -2.70 4.00
C LYS A 63 13.82 -1.69 4.44
N ASP A 64 14.04 -1.57 5.74
CA ASP A 64 15.31 -0.99 6.19
C ASP A 64 16.43 -1.85 5.62
N ALA A 65 17.40 -1.18 4.99
CA ALA A 65 18.70 -1.77 4.68
C ALA A 65 19.48 -2.06 5.97
#